data_AF-A0A1B3LWR2-F1
#
_entry.id   AF-A0A1B3LWR2-F1
#
_cell.length_a   1.000
_cell.length_b   1.000
_cell.length_c   1.000
_cell.angle_alpha   90.00
_cell.angle_beta   90.00
_cell.angle_gamma   90.00
#
_symmetry.space_group_name_H-M   'P 1'
#
loop_
_entity.id
_entity.type
_entity.pdbx_description
1 polymer ?
#
loop_
_entity_poly.entity_id
_entity_poly.type
_entity_poly.pdbx_seq_one_letter_code
_entity_poly.pdbx_strand_id
1 'polypeptide(L)'
;MQLKPQDFLVALKLLVWGNQRWTYARLGQALGLSASEAHASVKRGLLSGLLLPNRVSSAVTTGTPGAETQSLQEPQGIYRVTRKRVRSSSVPSENAGTLDNPVRVHAQALAEFTLHGAKYAFPGVRLPLAVGVPTSHSAPAFAGVFAPGGTDFVWPHPNGSARGVGVEPLHPSVPFAAMQDGKLYEMLALFDALRVGKARERNMAAERLLTLIDPGASEPRREKLHG
;
A
#
# COMPACT_ATOMS: atom_id res chain seq x y z
N MET A 1 5.59 -17.49 -8.56
CA MET A 1 5.84 -16.15 -7.97
C MET A 1 5.21 -16.14 -6.59
N GLN A 2 5.89 -15.67 -5.55
CA GLN A 2 5.39 -15.70 -4.18
C GLN A 2 5.20 -14.28 -3.66
N LEU A 3 3.94 -13.91 -3.34
CA LEU A 3 3.65 -12.68 -2.61
C LEU A 3 4.17 -12.81 -1.18
N LYS A 4 4.80 -11.75 -0.68
CA LYS A 4 5.29 -11.66 0.70
C LYS A 4 4.36 -10.78 1.53
N PRO A 5 4.29 -10.99 2.86
CA PRO A 5 3.53 -10.12 3.76
C PRO A 5 3.84 -8.62 3.61
N GLN A 6 5.11 -8.27 3.40
CA GLN A 6 5.55 -6.89 3.18
C GLN A 6 4.97 -6.26 1.91
N ASP A 7 4.62 -7.06 0.90
CA ASP A 7 4.04 -6.55 -0.35
C ASP A 7 2.63 -6.00 -0.09
N PHE A 8 1.88 -6.68 0.78
CA PHE A 8 0.57 -6.24 1.23
C PHE A 8 0.66 -4.96 2.08
N LEU A 9 1.62 -4.90 3.01
CA LEU A 9 1.92 -3.67 3.77
C LEU A 9 2.21 -2.47 2.85
N VAL A 10 3.04 -2.68 1.83
CA VAL A 10 3.35 -1.64 0.83
C VAL A 10 2.11 -1.22 0.05
N ALA A 11 1.27 -2.15 -0.39
CA ALA A 11 0.04 -1.84 -1.10
C ALA A 11 -0.93 -1.00 -0.26
N LEU A 12 -1.10 -1.35 1.03
CA LEU A 12 -1.91 -0.55 1.97
C LEU A 12 -1.33 0.84 2.18
N LYS A 13 -0.01 0.99 2.29
CA LYS A 13 0.62 2.31 2.44
C LYS A 13 0.40 3.19 1.20
N LEU A 14 0.55 2.63 0.01
CA LEU A 14 0.30 3.34 -1.24
C LEU A 14 -1.16 3.76 -1.37
N LEU A 15 -2.10 2.93 -0.88
CA LEU A 15 -3.52 3.28 -0.82
C LEU A 15 -3.76 4.45 0.13
N VAL A 16 -3.15 4.43 1.33
CA VAL A 16 -3.26 5.52 2.32
C VAL A 16 -2.75 6.84 1.76
N TRP A 17 -1.64 6.82 1.02
CA TRP A 17 -1.09 8.00 0.34
C TRP A 17 -1.91 8.46 -0.87
N GLY A 18 -2.63 7.56 -1.55
CA GLY A 18 -3.43 7.87 -2.72
C GLY A 18 -2.62 8.59 -3.80
N ASN A 19 -2.98 9.86 -4.07
CA ASN A 19 -2.33 10.68 -5.10
C ASN A 19 -1.09 11.44 -4.62
N GLN A 20 -0.68 11.31 -3.35
CA GLN A 20 0.52 11.96 -2.85
C GLN A 20 1.77 11.45 -3.57
N ARG A 21 2.68 12.36 -3.95
CA ARG A 21 3.94 11.98 -4.61
C ARG A 21 4.87 11.21 -3.66
N TRP A 22 5.43 10.11 -4.14
CA TRP A 22 6.38 9.30 -3.38
C TRP A 22 7.53 8.79 -4.23
N THR A 23 8.61 8.40 -3.55
CA THR A 23 9.77 7.69 -4.13
C THR A 23 9.97 6.40 -3.36
N TYR A 24 10.69 5.43 -3.93
CA TYR A 24 11.00 4.18 -3.22
C TYR A 24 11.76 4.44 -1.90
N ALA A 25 12.59 5.48 -1.85
CA ALA A 25 13.28 5.89 -0.63
C ALA A 25 12.30 6.40 0.45
N ARG A 26 11.37 7.29 0.08
CA ARG A 26 10.34 7.80 1.00
C ARG A 26 9.41 6.68 1.48
N LEU A 27 9.01 5.78 0.57
CA LEU A 27 8.19 4.61 0.89
C LEU A 27 8.91 3.68 1.87
N GLY A 28 10.19 3.42 1.65
CA GLY A 28 11.04 2.66 2.55
C GLY A 28 11.11 3.30 3.94
N GLN A 29 11.46 4.58 4.01
CA GLN A 29 11.53 5.33 5.29
C GLN A 29 10.21 5.29 6.06
N ALA A 30 9.08 5.51 5.38
CA ALA A 30 7.77 5.51 6.02
C ALA A 30 7.34 4.14 6.57
N LEU A 31 7.90 3.05 6.03
CA LEU A 31 7.56 1.68 6.42
C LEU A 31 8.66 0.97 7.20
N GLY A 32 9.81 1.61 7.46
CA GLY A 32 10.98 0.95 8.04
C GLY A 32 11.57 -0.15 7.13
N LEU A 33 11.47 0.03 5.81
CA LEU A 33 12.06 -0.85 4.78
C LEU A 33 13.21 -0.15 4.07
N SER A 34 14.12 -0.92 3.48
CA SER A 34 15.06 -0.36 2.50
C SER A 34 14.35 0.03 1.20
N ALA A 35 14.96 0.95 0.44
CA ALA A 35 14.42 1.35 -0.87
C ALA A 35 14.35 0.18 -1.87
N SER A 36 15.28 -0.77 -1.79
CA SER A 36 15.30 -1.98 -2.63
C SER A 36 14.18 -2.95 -2.25
N GLU A 37 13.88 -3.13 -0.96
CA GLU A 37 12.73 -3.91 -0.51
C GLU A 37 11.40 -3.29 -0.94
N ALA A 38 11.27 -1.96 -0.83
CA ALA A 38 10.10 -1.24 -1.32
C ALA A 38 9.92 -1.43 -2.84
N HIS A 39 11.00 -1.30 -3.62
CA HIS A 39 10.97 -1.54 -5.07
C HIS A 39 10.58 -2.99 -5.41
N ALA A 40 11.19 -3.98 -4.73
CA ALA A 40 10.88 -5.39 -4.95
C ALA A 40 9.42 -5.72 -4.61
N SER A 41 8.88 -5.07 -3.59
CA SER A 41 7.48 -5.21 -3.17
C SER A 41 6.52 -4.64 -4.21
N VAL A 42 6.82 -3.45 -4.74
CA VAL A 42 6.06 -2.85 -5.86
C VAL A 42 6.11 -3.73 -7.10
N LYS A 43 7.28 -4.30 -7.44
CA LYS A 43 7.40 -5.22 -8.58
C LYS A 43 6.51 -6.46 -8.42
N ARG A 44 6.47 -7.08 -7.24
CA ARG A 44 5.56 -8.22 -6.96
C ARG A 44 4.09 -7.79 -6.94
N GLY A 45 3.78 -6.60 -6.44
CA GLY A 45 2.45 -6.01 -6.48
C GLY A 45 1.94 -5.80 -7.91
N LEU A 46 2.79 -5.33 -8.83
CA LEU A 46 2.47 -5.20 -10.25
C LEU A 46 2.23 -6.57 -10.90
N LEU A 47 3.09 -7.54 -10.63
CA LEU A 47 2.98 -8.87 -11.22
C LEU A 47 1.75 -9.67 -10.71
N SER A 48 1.28 -9.37 -9.50
CA SER A 48 0.07 -9.99 -8.92
C SER A 48 -1.22 -9.25 -9.26
N GLY A 49 -1.15 -8.07 -9.89
CA GLY A 49 -2.32 -7.25 -10.20
C GLY A 49 -2.87 -6.43 -9.03
N LEU A 50 -2.27 -6.52 -7.83
CA LEU A 50 -2.63 -5.66 -6.69
C LEU A 50 -2.26 -4.19 -6.93
N LEU A 51 -1.26 -3.95 -7.77
CA LEU A 51 -0.86 -2.62 -8.23
C LEU A 51 -0.96 -2.56 -9.76
N LEU A 52 -1.26 -1.36 -10.28
CA LEU A 52 -1.33 -1.08 -11.70
C LEU A 52 -0.27 -0.04 -12.09
N PRO A 53 0.36 -0.17 -13.26
CA PRO A 53 1.27 0.85 -13.76
C PRO A 53 0.48 2.12 -14.07
N ASN A 54 1.03 3.25 -13.65
CA ASN A 54 0.49 4.55 -14.01
C ASN A 54 1.04 4.92 -15.39
N ARG A 55 0.25 4.65 -16.43
CA ARG A 55 0.63 5.09 -17.77
C ARG A 55 0.50 6.62 -17.78
N VAL A 56 1.64 7.30 -17.85
CA VAL A 56 1.65 8.70 -18.27
C VAL A 56 0.98 8.70 -19.63
N SER A 57 -0.13 9.41 -19.79
CA SER A 57 -0.69 9.65 -21.12
C SER A 57 0.36 10.46 -21.86
N SER A 58 1.16 9.81 -22.69
CA SER A 58 1.91 10.50 -23.72
C SER A 58 0.87 11.03 -24.68
N ALA A 59 0.35 12.22 -24.40
CA ALA A 59 -0.47 12.96 -25.33
C ALA A 59 0.33 13.06 -26.64
N VAL A 60 -0.13 12.30 -27.63
CA VAL A 60 -0.01 12.53 -29.06
C VAL A 60 1.28 13.23 -29.47
N THR A 61 2.35 12.46 -29.67
CA THR A 61 3.27 12.81 -30.76
C THR A 61 2.58 12.38 -32.04
N THR A 62 1.73 13.24 -32.61
CA THR A 62 1.49 13.19 -34.07
C THR A 62 2.81 13.59 -34.72
N GLY A 63 3.75 12.64 -34.72
CA GLY A 63 4.88 12.63 -35.62
C GLY A 63 4.34 12.13 -36.94
N THR A 64 4.14 13.06 -37.87
CA THR A 64 3.99 12.75 -39.29
C THR A 64 5.14 11.82 -39.71
N PRO A 65 4.88 10.63 -40.30
CA PRO A 65 5.94 9.79 -40.81
C PRO A 65 6.43 10.39 -42.12
N GLY A 66 7.70 10.82 -42.15
CA GLY A 66 8.31 11.37 -43.34
C GLY A 66 9.83 11.25 -43.30
N ALA A 67 10.35 10.52 -44.29
CA ALA A 67 11.73 10.43 -44.74
C ALA A 67 12.67 9.47 -44.00
N GLU A 68 12.81 8.31 -44.64
CA GLU A 68 13.98 7.43 -44.62
C GLU A 68 15.28 8.18 -44.88
N THR A 69 16.34 7.86 -44.15
CA THR A 69 17.71 7.88 -44.72
C THR A 69 18.60 6.91 -43.94
N GLN A 70 19.06 5.88 -44.64
CA GLN A 70 20.16 5.01 -44.24
C GLN A 70 21.47 5.79 -44.18
N SER A 71 22.30 5.56 -43.15
CA SER A 71 23.74 5.31 -43.33
C SER A 71 24.47 5.01 -42.01
N LEU A 72 25.02 3.79 -41.96
CA LEU A 72 26.40 3.40 -41.55
C LEU A 72 26.87 3.58 -40.09
N GLN A 73 27.36 2.45 -39.56
CA GLN A 73 28.04 2.18 -38.29
C GLN A 73 29.53 2.59 -38.40
N GLU A 74 30.12 3.36 -37.47
CA GLU A 74 31.01 2.97 -36.33
C GLU A 74 32.02 4.12 -36.09
N PRO A 75 32.90 4.16 -35.05
CA PRO A 75 32.88 3.58 -33.70
C PRO A 75 33.12 4.64 -32.57
N GLN A 76 33.25 4.13 -31.35
CA GLN A 76 33.41 4.79 -30.04
C GLN A 76 34.51 5.86 -29.91
N GLY A 77 34.21 6.93 -29.16
CA GLY A 77 35.16 7.96 -28.74
C GLY A 77 34.69 8.77 -27.53
N ILE A 78 35.10 8.33 -26.33
CA ILE A 78 35.75 9.11 -25.26
C ILE A 78 35.05 10.41 -24.80
N TYR A 79 34.42 10.32 -23.62
CA TYR A 79 34.11 11.38 -22.64
C TYR A 79 33.86 12.81 -23.16
N ARG A 80 32.57 13.20 -23.23
CA ARG A 80 32.17 14.61 -23.07
C ARG A 80 31.15 14.76 -21.95
N VAL A 81 31.63 15.26 -20.82
CA VAL A 81 30.81 15.78 -19.73
C VAL A 81 30.09 17.04 -20.23
N THR A 82 28.82 16.92 -20.59
CA THR A 82 27.94 18.08 -20.74
C THR A 82 27.23 18.33 -19.42
N ARG A 83 27.78 19.22 -18.60
CA ARG A 83 26.99 19.92 -17.58
C ARG A 83 25.97 20.83 -18.28
N LYS A 84 24.90 21.16 -17.55
CA LYS A 84 23.87 22.21 -17.78
C LYS A 84 22.59 21.64 -18.41
N ARG A 85 21.39 21.85 -17.87
CA ARG A 85 20.85 23.10 -17.32
C ARG A 85 19.76 22.81 -16.28
N VAL A 86 19.88 23.40 -15.10
CA VAL A 86 18.78 23.54 -14.12
C VAL A 86 17.68 24.36 -14.80
N ARG A 87 16.48 23.80 -14.96
CA ARG A 87 15.28 24.57 -15.29
C ARG A 87 14.61 24.97 -13.97
N SER A 88 14.64 26.27 -13.71
CA SER A 88 13.91 26.97 -12.69
C SER A 88 12.41 26.92 -12.93
N SER A 89 11.66 26.76 -11.83
CA SER A 89 10.32 27.29 -11.55
C SER A 89 9.36 27.44 -12.74
N SER A 90 8.44 26.48 -12.89
CA SER A 90 7.12 26.76 -13.46
C SER A 90 6.16 27.09 -12.32
N VAL A 91 5.51 28.25 -12.44
CA VAL A 91 4.38 28.74 -11.63
C VAL A 91 3.36 27.61 -11.40
N PRO A 92 2.76 27.46 -10.19
CA PRO A 92 1.73 26.48 -9.98
C PRO A 92 0.46 26.93 -10.72
N SER A 93 0.20 26.33 -11.86
CA SER A 93 -1.09 26.38 -12.52
C SER A 93 -2.03 25.44 -11.76
N GLU A 94 -3.18 25.95 -11.31
CA GLU A 94 -4.23 25.28 -10.54
C GLU A 94 -5.02 24.24 -11.36
N ASN A 95 -4.33 23.42 -12.15
CA ASN A 95 -4.93 22.26 -12.81
C ASN A 95 -4.24 20.99 -12.30
N ALA A 96 -5.03 20.17 -11.59
CA ALA A 96 -4.65 18.90 -10.98
C ALA A 96 -3.74 18.07 -11.91
N GLY A 97 -2.42 18.14 -11.65
CA GLY A 97 -1.40 17.32 -12.29
C GLY A 97 -1.59 15.86 -11.91
N THR A 98 -2.41 15.18 -12.70
CA THR A 98 -2.86 13.82 -12.47
C THR A 98 -1.75 12.88 -12.95
N LEU A 99 -1.05 12.26 -11.98
CA LEU A 99 -0.19 11.05 -12.08
C LEU A 99 1.33 11.24 -12.28
N ASP A 100 2.03 11.68 -11.22
CA ASP A 100 3.51 11.61 -11.11
C ASP A 100 4.03 10.27 -10.52
N ASN A 101 3.18 9.49 -9.87
CA ASN A 101 3.61 8.22 -9.25
C ASN A 101 3.71 7.11 -10.31
N PRO A 102 4.70 6.20 -10.24
CA PRO A 102 4.90 5.16 -11.25
C PRO A 102 3.83 4.07 -11.22
N VAL A 103 3.16 3.89 -10.08
CA VAL A 103 2.12 2.89 -9.87
C VAL A 103 0.96 3.46 -9.06
N ARG A 104 -0.23 2.87 -9.23
CA ARG A 104 -1.42 3.10 -8.40
C ARG A 104 -1.92 1.78 -7.85
N VAL A 105 -2.71 1.84 -6.78
CA VAL A 105 -3.33 0.65 -6.18
C VAL A 105 -4.53 0.21 -7.01
N HIS A 106 -4.66 -1.10 -7.24
CA HIS A 106 -5.88 -1.68 -7.76
C HIS A 106 -6.87 -1.92 -6.61
N ALA A 107 -7.66 -0.92 -6.24
CA ALA A 107 -8.51 -0.97 -5.04
C ALA A 107 -9.40 -2.23 -4.98
N GLN A 108 -10.11 -2.54 -6.06
CA GLN A 108 -10.95 -3.75 -6.16
C GLN A 108 -10.19 -5.06 -5.93
N ALA A 109 -9.10 -5.30 -6.66
CA ALA A 109 -8.28 -6.49 -6.50
C ALA A 109 -7.64 -6.57 -5.10
N LEU A 110 -7.23 -5.43 -4.54
CA LEU A 110 -6.70 -5.37 -3.17
C LEU A 110 -7.78 -5.71 -2.14
N ALA A 111 -9.01 -5.21 -2.32
CA ALA A 111 -10.14 -5.51 -1.46
C ALA A 111 -10.51 -7.01 -1.50
N GLU A 112 -10.67 -7.57 -2.70
CA GLU A 112 -10.93 -9.01 -2.90
C GLU A 112 -9.85 -9.87 -2.26
N PHE A 113 -8.58 -9.55 -2.52
CA PHE A 113 -7.45 -10.27 -1.93
C PHE A 113 -7.46 -10.13 -0.41
N THR A 114 -7.71 -8.95 0.14
CA THR A 114 -7.75 -8.72 1.60
C THR A 114 -8.80 -9.61 2.28
N LEU A 115 -10.01 -9.68 1.72
CA LEU A 115 -11.13 -10.40 2.32
C LEU A 115 -11.01 -11.92 2.16
N HIS A 116 -10.56 -12.37 0.99
CA HIS A 116 -10.64 -13.78 0.61
C HIS A 116 -9.30 -14.52 0.62
N GLY A 117 -8.19 -13.83 0.38
CA GLY A 117 -6.87 -14.46 0.21
C GLY A 117 -5.86 -14.15 1.31
N ALA A 118 -5.75 -12.90 1.73
CA ALA A 118 -4.64 -12.40 2.52
C ALA A 118 -4.51 -13.07 3.88
N LYS A 119 -5.63 -13.39 4.56
CA LYS A 119 -5.61 -14.11 5.84
C LYS A 119 -5.09 -15.56 5.74
N TYR A 120 -5.16 -16.17 4.56
CA TYR A 120 -4.64 -17.51 4.30
C TYR A 120 -3.21 -17.46 3.77
N ALA A 121 -2.89 -16.45 2.96
CA ALA A 121 -1.53 -16.20 2.49
C ALA A 121 -0.59 -15.79 3.64
N PHE A 122 -1.12 -15.03 4.60
CA PHE A 122 -0.39 -14.47 5.74
C PHE A 122 -1.15 -14.79 7.05
N PRO A 123 -1.17 -16.06 7.49
CA PRO A 123 -1.93 -16.47 8.66
C PRO A 123 -1.49 -15.72 9.93
N GLY A 124 -2.44 -15.43 10.81
CA GLY A 124 -2.15 -14.80 12.09
C GLY A 124 -1.58 -15.83 13.07
N VAL A 125 -0.37 -15.57 13.58
CA VAL A 125 0.24 -16.36 14.64
C VAL A 125 0.11 -15.62 15.95
N ARG A 126 -0.42 -16.30 16.97
CA ARG A 126 -0.45 -15.79 18.34
C ARG A 126 0.87 -16.15 19.03
N LEU A 127 1.47 -15.17 19.66
CA LEU A 127 2.72 -15.24 20.39
C LEU A 127 2.44 -15.19 21.91
N PRO A 128 3.43 -15.47 22.77
CA PRO A 128 3.30 -15.28 24.21
C PRO A 128 2.89 -13.86 24.61
N LEU A 129 2.50 -13.69 25.87
CA LEU A 129 2.17 -12.38 26.42
C LEU A 129 3.37 -11.42 26.30
N ALA A 130 3.12 -10.23 25.78
CA ALA A 130 4.13 -9.20 25.56
C ALA A 130 3.56 -7.80 25.85
N VAL A 131 4.45 -6.84 26.00
CA VAL A 131 4.13 -5.41 25.89
C VAL A 131 4.27 -5.01 24.42
N GLY A 132 3.33 -4.21 23.92
CA GLY A 132 3.26 -3.92 22.51
C GLY A 132 2.26 -2.86 22.11
N VAL A 133 2.24 -2.57 20.81
CA VAL A 133 1.26 -1.68 20.18
C VAL A 133 -0.06 -2.45 20.06
N PRO A 134 -1.20 -1.94 20.55
CA PRO A 134 -2.48 -2.64 20.42
C PRO A 134 -2.79 -3.01 18.96
N THR A 135 -3.40 -4.17 18.73
CA THR A 135 -3.82 -4.60 17.38
C THR A 135 -5.12 -5.40 17.46
N SER A 136 -5.66 -5.82 16.32
CA SER A 136 -6.94 -6.53 16.25
C SER A 136 -8.03 -5.73 16.98
N HIS A 137 -8.93 -6.38 17.69
CA HIS A 137 -10.01 -5.74 18.44
C HIS A 137 -9.55 -4.88 19.63
N SER A 138 -8.28 -4.93 20.04
CA SER A 138 -7.71 -4.06 21.08
C SER A 138 -7.21 -2.73 20.51
N ALA A 139 -7.14 -2.58 19.19
CA ALA A 139 -6.70 -1.34 18.58
C ALA A 139 -7.74 -0.20 18.78
N PRO A 140 -7.30 1.07 18.75
CA PRO A 140 -8.20 2.23 18.83
C PRO A 140 -9.34 2.22 17.81
N ALA A 141 -9.14 1.56 16.66
CA ALA A 141 -10.18 1.37 15.63
C ALA A 141 -11.46 0.69 16.16
N PHE A 142 -11.37 -0.07 17.24
CA PHE A 142 -12.49 -0.77 17.89
C PHE A 142 -12.86 -0.18 19.26
N ALA A 143 -12.34 1.00 19.62
CA ALA A 143 -12.63 1.62 20.91
C ALA A 143 -14.15 1.79 21.11
N GLY A 144 -14.66 1.29 22.25
CA GLY A 144 -16.08 1.36 22.60
C GLY A 144 -17.01 0.41 21.83
N VAL A 145 -16.49 -0.39 20.88
CA VAL A 145 -17.29 -1.35 20.10
C VAL A 145 -17.55 -2.63 20.89
N PHE A 146 -16.53 -3.13 21.58
CA PHE A 146 -16.60 -4.37 22.33
C PHE A 146 -16.51 -4.11 23.83
N ALA A 147 -17.22 -4.92 24.60
CA ALA A 147 -17.16 -4.86 26.05
C ALA A 147 -15.73 -5.18 26.54
N PRO A 148 -15.22 -4.45 27.55
CA PRO A 148 -13.93 -4.74 28.15
C PRO A 148 -13.92 -6.12 28.83
N GLY A 149 -12.72 -6.67 29.06
CA GLY A 149 -12.52 -8.00 29.67
C GLY A 149 -12.24 -9.13 28.67
N GLY A 150 -12.07 -8.79 27.38
CA GLY A 150 -11.54 -9.71 26.37
C GLY A 150 -10.03 -9.95 26.50
N THR A 151 -9.52 -10.88 25.69
CA THR A 151 -8.07 -11.10 25.56
C THR A 151 -7.48 -10.00 24.70
N ASP A 152 -6.65 -9.14 25.28
CA ASP A 152 -6.01 -8.09 24.51
C ASP A 152 -4.95 -8.63 23.54
N PHE A 153 -4.89 -8.04 22.35
CA PHE A 153 -3.87 -8.34 21.34
C PHE A 153 -2.95 -7.16 21.12
N VAL A 154 -1.64 -7.45 21.03
CA VAL A 154 -0.62 -6.44 20.77
C VAL A 154 0.38 -6.95 19.73
N TRP A 155 0.93 -6.08 18.90
CA TRP A 155 2.19 -6.36 18.24
C TRP A 155 3.34 -6.16 19.23
N PRO A 156 4.15 -7.18 19.54
CA PRO A 156 5.27 -7.03 20.48
C PRO A 156 6.21 -5.91 20.04
N HIS A 157 6.35 -4.90 20.88
CA HIS A 157 7.18 -3.73 20.58
C HIS A 157 7.52 -2.99 21.89
N PRO A 158 8.79 -2.61 22.12
CA PRO A 158 9.21 -2.01 23.39
C PRO A 158 8.50 -0.70 23.72
N ASN A 159 8.13 0.09 22.70
CA ASN A 159 7.43 1.38 22.88
C ASN A 159 5.90 1.22 22.87
N GLY A 160 5.40 0.00 23.10
CA GLY A 160 3.97 -0.31 23.15
C GLY A 160 3.28 0.24 24.39
N SER A 161 2.00 0.60 24.27
CA SER A 161 1.22 1.18 25.37
C SER A 161 0.35 0.16 26.12
N ALA A 162 0.30 -1.10 25.68
CA ALA A 162 -0.55 -2.13 26.26
C ALA A 162 0.19 -3.45 26.45
N ARG A 163 -0.37 -4.29 27.31
CA ARG A 163 0.09 -5.67 27.52
C ARG A 163 -1.01 -6.62 27.09
N GLY A 164 -0.67 -7.61 26.28
CA GLY A 164 -1.63 -8.58 25.76
C GLY A 164 -0.95 -9.79 25.13
N VAL A 165 -1.74 -10.68 24.54
CA VAL A 165 -1.23 -11.78 23.71
C VAL A 165 -0.58 -11.17 22.48
N GLY A 166 0.68 -11.54 22.23
CA GLY A 166 1.38 -11.05 21.05
C GLY A 166 0.72 -11.57 19.77
N VAL A 167 0.68 -10.76 18.73
CA VAL A 167 0.33 -11.18 17.37
C VAL A 167 1.56 -10.97 16.51
N GLU A 168 1.95 -11.98 15.74
CA GLU A 168 3.04 -11.84 14.78
C GLU A 168 2.66 -10.79 13.72
N PRO A 169 3.40 -9.67 13.65
CA PRO A 169 3.12 -8.65 12.66
C PRO A 169 3.40 -9.18 11.26
N LEU A 170 2.71 -8.64 10.25
CA LEU A 170 2.97 -9.02 8.85
C LEU A 170 4.44 -8.84 8.46
N HIS A 171 5.09 -7.82 9.02
CA HIS A 171 6.51 -7.57 8.86
C HIS A 171 7.04 -6.98 10.16
N PRO A 172 8.30 -7.23 10.56
CA PRO A 172 8.87 -6.66 11.80
C PRO A 172 8.75 -5.14 11.93
N SER A 173 8.64 -4.41 10.81
CA SER A 173 8.48 -2.96 10.79
C SER A 173 7.05 -2.44 10.96
N VAL A 174 6.03 -3.32 10.99
CA VAL A 174 4.61 -2.94 11.13
C VAL A 174 4.34 -2.09 12.39
N PRO A 175 4.82 -2.45 13.60
CA PRO A 175 4.53 -1.66 14.79
C PRO A 175 5.08 -0.24 14.68
N PHE A 176 6.31 -0.12 14.14
CA PHE A 176 6.91 1.17 13.83
C PHE A 176 6.06 1.95 12.82
N ALA A 177 5.70 1.36 11.68
CA ALA A 177 4.95 2.03 10.63
C ALA A 177 3.54 2.46 11.09
N ALA A 178 2.88 1.65 11.91
CA ALA A 178 1.58 1.95 12.50
C ALA A 178 1.64 3.17 13.44
N MET A 179 2.69 3.28 14.26
CA MET A 179 2.87 4.44 15.14
C MET A 179 3.09 5.76 14.38
N GLN A 180 3.53 5.72 13.12
CA GLN A 180 3.76 6.91 12.30
C GLN A 180 2.53 7.37 11.49
N ASP A 181 1.56 6.49 11.26
CA ASP A 181 0.43 6.74 10.38
C ASP A 181 -0.85 6.06 10.91
N GLY A 182 -1.74 6.87 11.47
CA GLY A 182 -2.98 6.39 12.09
C GLY A 182 -3.93 5.69 11.12
N LYS A 183 -3.96 6.10 9.84
CA LYS A 183 -4.83 5.46 8.84
C LYS A 183 -4.27 4.10 8.43
N LEU A 184 -2.95 4.01 8.25
CA LEU A 184 -2.30 2.71 8.02
C LEU A 184 -2.48 1.77 9.22
N TYR A 185 -2.33 2.30 10.43
CA TYR A 185 -2.53 1.55 11.67
C TYR A 185 -3.94 0.96 11.74
N GLU A 186 -4.97 1.77 11.50
CA GLU A 186 -6.36 1.30 11.48
C GLU A 186 -6.53 0.12 10.52
N MET A 187 -6.04 0.23 9.28
CA MET A 187 -6.16 -0.83 8.28
C MET A 187 -5.42 -2.12 8.69
N LEU A 188 -4.22 -2.00 9.25
CA LEU A 188 -3.43 -3.14 9.71
C LEU A 188 -4.06 -3.83 10.93
N ALA A 189 -4.61 -3.05 11.87
CA ALA A 189 -5.31 -3.60 13.02
C ALA A 189 -6.63 -4.30 12.63
N LEU A 190 -7.40 -3.73 11.69
CA LEU A 190 -8.58 -4.38 11.13
C LEU A 190 -8.19 -5.70 10.44
N PHE A 191 -7.09 -5.70 9.68
CA PHE A 191 -6.59 -6.93 9.06
C PHE A 191 -6.22 -7.99 10.11
N ASP A 192 -5.62 -7.59 11.23
CA ASP A 192 -5.33 -8.52 12.33
C ASP A 192 -6.59 -9.09 12.99
N ALA A 193 -7.66 -8.30 13.07
CA ALA A 193 -8.95 -8.82 13.50
C ALA A 193 -9.46 -9.91 12.54
N LEU A 194 -9.19 -9.82 11.23
CA LEU A 194 -9.47 -10.91 10.27
C LEU A 194 -8.60 -12.14 10.51
N ARG A 195 -7.33 -11.96 10.90
CA ARG A 195 -6.35 -13.04 11.08
C ARG A 195 -6.55 -13.82 12.39
N VAL A 196 -6.80 -13.14 13.51
CA VAL A 196 -6.79 -13.75 14.86
C VAL A 196 -8.07 -13.52 15.67
N GLY A 197 -8.98 -12.67 15.19
CA GLY A 197 -10.18 -12.27 15.93
C GLY A 197 -11.30 -13.31 15.93
N LYS A 198 -12.29 -13.11 16.81
CA LYS A 198 -13.52 -13.92 16.89
C LYS A 198 -14.49 -13.60 15.75
N ALA A 199 -15.53 -14.42 15.57
CA ALA A 199 -16.49 -14.25 14.47
C ALA A 199 -17.08 -12.84 14.34
N ARG A 200 -17.48 -12.22 15.46
CA ARG A 200 -18.01 -10.85 15.47
C ARG A 200 -16.97 -9.81 15.06
N GLU A 201 -15.75 -9.93 15.59
CA GLU A 201 -14.62 -9.06 15.28
C GLU A 201 -14.25 -9.16 13.80
N ARG A 202 -14.20 -10.38 13.24
CA ARG A 202 -13.92 -10.62 11.83
C ARG A 202 -14.97 -10.01 10.92
N ASN A 203 -16.26 -10.15 11.24
CA ASN A 203 -17.32 -9.61 10.40
C ASN A 203 -17.26 -8.08 10.34
N MET A 204 -17.11 -7.41 11.50
CA MET A 204 -16.98 -5.95 11.52
C MET A 204 -15.69 -5.49 10.85
N ALA A 205 -14.58 -6.20 11.07
CA ALA A 205 -13.31 -5.87 10.43
C ALA A 205 -13.40 -5.97 8.89
N ALA A 206 -14.09 -6.98 8.37
CA ALA A 206 -14.28 -7.17 6.94
C ALA A 206 -15.04 -5.99 6.31
N GLU A 207 -16.14 -5.57 6.92
CA GLU A 207 -16.96 -4.43 6.44
C GLU A 207 -16.18 -3.11 6.47
N ARG A 208 -15.53 -2.80 7.59
CA ARG A 208 -14.77 -1.55 7.75
C ARG A 208 -13.56 -1.50 6.86
N LEU A 209 -12.78 -2.58 6.79
CA LEU A 209 -11.56 -2.62 5.97
C LEU A 209 -11.89 -2.51 4.48
N LEU A 210 -12.97 -3.15 4.02
CA LEU A 210 -13.44 -3.01 2.65
C LEU A 210 -13.80 -1.56 2.33
N THR A 211 -14.55 -0.90 3.20
CA THR A 211 -14.93 0.51 3.04
C THR A 211 -13.71 1.44 2.95
N LEU A 212 -12.64 1.13 3.70
CA LEU A 212 -11.39 1.89 3.65
C LEU A 212 -10.57 1.64 2.38
N ILE A 213 -10.62 0.43 1.82
CA ILE A 213 -9.86 0.04 0.62
C ILE A 213 -10.56 0.48 -0.66
N ASP A 214 -11.85 0.20 -0.76
CA ASP A 214 -12.67 0.49 -1.93
C ASP A 214 -14.03 1.06 -1.50
N PRO A 215 -14.10 2.37 -1.18
CA PRO A 215 -15.35 3.00 -0.76
C PRO A 215 -16.44 2.95 -1.84
N GLY A 216 -16.06 2.78 -3.12
CA GLY A 216 -16.98 2.70 -4.25
C GLY A 216 -17.60 1.31 -4.45
N ALA A 217 -17.11 0.27 -3.78
CA ALA A 217 -17.70 -1.07 -3.84
C ALA A 217 -19.10 -1.14 -3.16
N SER A 218 -19.37 -0.21 -2.24
CA SER A 218 -20.62 -0.11 -1.49
C SER A 218 -21.77 0.51 -2.30
N GLU A 219 -21.46 1.25 -3.37
CA GLU A 219 -22.48 1.78 -4.26
C GLU A 219 -22.79 0.75 -5.34
N PRO A 220 -24.03 0.21 -5.43
CA PRO A 220 -24.41 -0.62 -6.55
C PRO A 220 -24.24 0.23 -7.80
N ARG A 221 -23.25 -0.12 -8.63
CA ARG A 221 -23.01 0.50 -9.92
C ARG A 221 -24.28 0.28 -10.72
N ARG A 222 -25.20 1.25 -10.69
CA ARG A 222 -26.45 1.23 -11.45
C ARG A 222 -26.04 1.21 -12.91
N GLU A 223 -25.87 0.01 -13.44
CA GLU A 223 -25.77 -0.24 -14.86
C GLU A 223 -27.04 0.36 -15.46
N LYS A 224 -26.86 1.50 -16.14
CA LYS A 224 -27.89 2.03 -17.02
C LYS A 224 -28.02 1.03 -18.15
N LEU A 225 -28.88 0.04 -17.97
CA LEU A 225 -29.52 -0.69 -19.05
C LEU A 225 -30.27 0.35 -19.89
N HIS A 226 -29.62 0.86 -20.93
CA HIS A 226 -30.32 1.51 -22.03
C HIS A 226 -30.98 0.40 -22.83
N GLY A 227 -32.26 0.19 -22.56
CA GLY A 227 -33.19 -0.45 -23.48
C GLY A 227 -33.66 0.54 -24.53
#